data_AF-A0A397JKM1-F1
#
_entry.id   AF-A0A397JKM1-F1
#
_cell.length_a   1.000
_cell.length_b   1.000
_cell.length_c   1.000
_cell.angle_alpha   90.00
_cell.angle_beta   90.00
_cell.angle_gamma   90.00
#
_symmetry.space_group_name_H-M   'P 1'
#
loop_
_entity.id
_entity.type
_entity.pdbx_description
1 polymer ?
#
loop_
_entity_poly.entity_id
_entity_poly.type
_entity_poly.pdbx_seq_one_letter_code
_entity_poly.pdbx_strand_id
1 'polypeptide(L)'
;MAFKFFNLAAANEIFDTTSNSSSLRKLYNINKEIGIITLANMYLYGLGIEKNIIKVIQIYFKLADKGSPIALNTLAFCYSNGLGVEKNEEKAFELFLKSAEKGNLVAQINVGICYKDGAEITKDETKGFQWFIKSVLAGNIGSICNVGYCYENGVCVGKDEKEGFIWYLKAAKNEHNMSQGNVGNCYKNGGIKMDQKICALFCMKL
;
A
#
# COMPACT_ATOMS: atom_id res chain seq x y z
N MET A 1 24.65 21.39 -11.83
CA MET A 1 25.52 20.33 -11.26
C MET A 1 24.78 18.99 -11.05
N ALA A 2 23.46 18.98 -10.81
CA ALA A 2 22.67 17.75 -10.61
C ALA A 2 22.47 16.86 -11.87
N PHE A 3 22.56 17.42 -13.08
CA PHE A 3 22.37 16.66 -14.33
C PHE A 3 23.48 15.64 -14.65
N LYS A 4 24.66 15.76 -14.04
CA LYS A 4 25.77 14.81 -14.26
C LYS A 4 25.58 13.47 -13.52
N PHE A 5 24.74 13.41 -12.48
CA PHE A 5 24.51 12.16 -11.74
C PHE A 5 23.54 11.22 -12.45
N PHE A 6 22.60 11.72 -13.25
CA PHE A 6 21.67 10.86 -14.00
C PHE A 6 22.26 10.30 -15.30
N ASN A 7 23.38 10.84 -15.77
CA ASN A 7 24.06 10.33 -16.97
C ASN A 7 24.95 9.11 -16.69
N LEU A 8 24.99 8.61 -15.45
CA LEU A 8 25.60 7.29 -15.16
C LEU A 8 24.81 6.14 -15.80
N ALA A 9 23.57 6.37 -16.22
CA ALA A 9 22.79 5.43 -17.03
C ALA A 9 23.29 5.32 -18.49
N ALA A 10 24.18 6.23 -18.93
CA ALA A 10 24.84 6.15 -20.24
C ALA A 10 26.23 5.49 -20.19
N ALA A 11 26.72 5.13 -18.99
CA ALA A 11 27.95 4.37 -18.84
C ALA A 11 27.66 2.87 -19.05
N ASN A 12 27.68 2.45 -20.31
CA ASN A 12 27.85 1.04 -20.71
C ASN A 12 29.21 0.45 -20.25
N GLU A 13 29.99 1.17 -19.44
CA GLU A 13 31.36 0.82 -19.04
C GLU A 13 31.49 0.31 -17.58
N ILE A 14 30.41 0.25 -16.79
CA ILE A 14 30.48 -0.28 -15.41
C ILE A 14 29.94 -1.71 -15.28
N PHE A 15 29.14 -2.17 -16.25
CA PHE A 15 28.59 -3.52 -16.22
C PHE A 15 29.16 -4.35 -17.35
N ASP A 16 29.99 -5.31 -16.97
CA ASP A 16 30.32 -6.44 -17.81
C ASP A 16 29.03 -7.22 -18.10
N THR A 17 28.41 -6.90 -19.24
CA THR A 17 27.17 -7.52 -19.73
C THR A 17 27.40 -8.96 -20.21
N THR A 18 28.61 -9.50 -20.09
CA THR A 18 28.92 -10.90 -20.38
C THR A 18 28.52 -11.86 -19.24
N SER A 19 28.25 -11.34 -18.03
CA SER A 19 27.66 -12.11 -16.93
C SER A 19 26.14 -12.25 -17.13
N ASN A 20 25.75 -13.37 -17.75
CA ASN A 20 24.39 -13.86 -17.99
C ASN A 20 23.54 -14.14 -16.71
N SER A 21 23.80 -13.48 -15.58
CA SER A 21 23.05 -13.75 -14.34
C SER A 21 21.69 -13.03 -14.35
N SER A 22 20.62 -13.81 -14.25
CA SER A 22 19.23 -13.34 -14.21
C SER A 22 18.97 -12.27 -13.15
N SER A 23 19.73 -12.30 -12.04
CA SER A 23 19.67 -11.35 -10.93
C SER A 23 20.12 -9.94 -11.32
N LEU A 24 21.22 -9.78 -12.08
CA LEU A 24 21.71 -8.45 -12.49
C LEU A 24 20.72 -7.76 -13.43
N ARG A 25 20.12 -8.51 -14.36
CA ARG A 25 19.09 -7.98 -15.26
C ARG A 25 17.85 -7.53 -14.48
N LYS A 26 17.45 -8.27 -13.45
CA LYS A 26 16.34 -7.88 -12.56
C LYS A 26 16.66 -6.59 -11.80
N LEU A 27 17.86 -6.48 -11.24
CA LEU A 27 18.31 -5.27 -10.52
C LEU A 27 18.36 -4.04 -11.44
N TYR A 28 18.90 -4.19 -12.65
CA TYR A 28 18.91 -3.12 -13.65
C TYR A 28 17.49 -2.62 -13.97
N ASN A 29 16.54 -3.53 -14.19
CA ASN A 29 15.16 -3.16 -14.46
C ASN A 29 14.50 -2.44 -13.28
N ILE A 30 14.76 -2.88 -12.05
CA ILE A 30 14.28 -2.22 -10.82
C ILE A 30 14.83 -0.79 -10.73
N ASN A 31 16.15 -0.62 -10.91
CA ASN A 31 16.78 0.71 -10.85
C ASN A 31 16.25 1.64 -11.95
N LYS A 32 16.02 1.11 -13.15
CA LYS A 32 15.41 1.84 -14.26
C LYS A 32 13.99 2.30 -13.92
N GLU A 33 13.18 1.42 -13.33
CA GLU A 33 11.82 1.75 -12.89
C GLU A 33 11.83 2.83 -11.79
N ILE A 34 12.70 2.70 -10.79
CA ILE A 34 12.88 3.70 -9.73
C ILE A 34 13.24 5.06 -10.33
N GLY A 35 14.20 5.11 -11.26
CA GLY A 35 14.59 6.36 -11.91
C GLY A 35 13.44 7.04 -12.66
N ILE A 36 12.59 6.26 -13.34
CA ILE A 36 11.40 6.78 -14.03
C ILE A 36 10.35 7.30 -13.03
N ILE A 37 10.14 6.59 -11.91
CA ILE A 37 9.24 7.04 -10.84
C ILE A 37 9.76 8.33 -10.19
N THR A 38 11.07 8.43 -9.96
CA THR A 38 11.71 9.66 -9.46
C THR A 38 11.45 10.82 -10.41
N LEU A 39 11.59 10.62 -11.72
CA LEU A 39 11.28 11.66 -12.71
C LEU A 39 9.79 12.07 -12.67
N ALA A 40 8.88 11.12 -12.48
CA ALA A 40 7.46 11.45 -12.29
C ALA A 40 7.25 12.32 -11.03
N ASN A 41 7.91 12.00 -9.92
CA ASN A 41 7.84 12.82 -8.70
C ASN A 41 8.44 14.23 -8.91
N MET A 42 9.51 14.34 -9.70
CA MET A 42 10.05 15.65 -10.07
C MET A 42 9.04 16.48 -10.85
N TYR A 43 8.31 15.89 -11.81
CA TYR A 43 7.23 16.59 -12.53
C TYR A 43 6.00 16.88 -11.66
N LEU A 44 5.72 16.05 -10.66
CA LEU A 44 4.60 16.26 -9.74
C LEU A 44 4.86 17.45 -8.80
N TYR A 45 6.05 17.49 -8.19
CA TYR A 45 6.39 18.48 -7.17
C TYR A 45 7.14 19.69 -7.72
N GLY A 46 7.62 19.64 -8.96
CA GLY A 46 8.40 20.72 -9.58
C GLY A 46 9.85 20.77 -9.08
N LEU A 47 10.45 19.61 -8.81
CA LEU A 47 11.80 19.50 -8.23
C LEU A 47 12.87 19.69 -9.32
N GLY A 48 13.27 20.93 -9.56
CA GLY A 48 14.28 21.28 -10.56
C GLY A 48 13.78 21.22 -12.02
N ILE A 49 12.50 20.94 -12.23
CA ILE A 49 11.79 21.00 -13.51
C ILE A 49 10.39 21.61 -13.30
N GLU A 50 9.78 22.16 -14.34
CA GLU A 50 8.42 22.69 -14.26
C GLU A 50 7.40 21.57 -13.97
N LYS A 51 6.40 21.87 -13.14
CA LYS A 51 5.32 20.93 -12.82
C LYS A 51 4.56 20.54 -14.08
N ASN A 52 4.29 19.25 -14.26
CA ASN A 52 3.55 18.78 -15.43
C ASN A 52 2.79 17.49 -15.12
N ILE A 53 1.54 17.62 -14.70
CA ILE A 53 0.67 16.48 -14.34
C ILE A 53 0.41 15.55 -15.53
N ILE A 54 0.31 16.08 -16.75
CA ILE A 54 0.07 15.27 -17.95
C ILE A 54 1.25 14.32 -18.19
N LYS A 55 2.49 14.81 -18.03
CA LYS A 55 3.69 13.96 -18.12
C LYS A 55 3.74 12.91 -17.01
N VAL A 56 3.33 13.26 -15.78
CA VAL A 56 3.24 12.30 -14.66
C VAL A 56 2.33 11.14 -15.03
N ILE A 57 1.12 11.44 -15.50
CA ILE A 57 0.13 10.43 -15.91
C ILE A 57 0.64 9.58 -17.07
N GLN A 58 1.24 10.19 -18.10
CA GLN A 58 1.84 9.46 -19.23
C GLN A 58 2.97 8.50 -18.80
N ILE A 59 3.79 8.89 -17.84
CA ILE A 59 4.84 8.03 -17.28
C ILE A 59 4.21 6.81 -16.61
N TYR A 60 3.19 7.03 -15.77
CA TYR A 60 2.52 5.93 -15.08
C TYR A 60 1.77 4.99 -16.03
N PHE A 61 1.14 5.49 -17.10
CA PHE A 61 0.60 4.63 -18.16
C PHE A 61 1.67 3.72 -18.76
N LYS A 62 2.82 4.29 -19.17
CA LYS A 62 3.92 3.51 -19.75
C LYS A 62 4.50 2.45 -18.80
N LEU A 63 4.53 2.74 -17.49
CA LEU A 63 4.98 1.79 -16.48
C LEU A 63 3.92 0.71 -16.21
N ALA A 64 2.65 1.08 -16.18
CA ALA A 64 1.54 0.15 -16.00
C ALA A 64 1.42 -0.82 -17.18
N ASP A 65 1.65 -0.37 -18.42
CA ASP A 65 1.70 -1.23 -19.61
C ASP A 65 2.81 -2.28 -19.52
N LYS A 66 3.89 -1.97 -18.78
CA LYS A 66 4.98 -2.92 -18.48
C LYS A 66 4.68 -3.79 -17.25
N GLY A 67 3.50 -3.66 -16.66
CA GLY A 67 3.05 -4.43 -15.51
C GLY A 67 3.62 -3.97 -14.17
N SER A 68 4.09 -2.71 -14.06
CA SER A 68 4.56 -2.15 -12.78
C SER A 68 3.43 -2.14 -11.74
N PRO A 69 3.57 -2.84 -10.60
CA PRO A 69 2.56 -2.81 -9.54
C PRO A 69 2.40 -1.42 -8.93
N ILE A 70 3.49 -0.63 -8.84
CA ILE A 70 3.42 0.74 -8.31
C ILE A 70 2.58 1.61 -9.25
N ALA A 71 2.86 1.56 -10.55
CA ALA A 71 2.14 2.37 -11.53
C ALA A 71 0.67 1.99 -11.65
N LEU A 72 0.34 0.68 -11.61
CA LEU A 72 -1.04 0.21 -11.60
C LEU A 72 -1.81 0.78 -10.40
N ASN A 73 -1.23 0.76 -9.20
CA ASN A 73 -1.84 1.36 -8.01
C ASN A 73 -2.01 2.87 -8.13
N THR A 74 -1.01 3.58 -8.67
CA THR A 74 -1.09 5.03 -8.85
C THR A 74 -2.18 5.41 -9.85
N LEU A 75 -2.28 4.72 -10.99
CA LEU A 75 -3.34 4.97 -11.97
C LEU A 75 -4.71 4.64 -11.40
N ALA A 76 -4.84 3.55 -10.63
CA ALA A 76 -6.07 3.23 -9.93
C ALA A 76 -6.52 4.39 -9.02
N PHE A 77 -5.61 4.94 -8.23
CA PHE A 77 -5.87 6.11 -7.40
C PHE A 77 -6.27 7.34 -8.22
N CYS A 78 -5.62 7.57 -9.37
CA CYS A 78 -5.98 8.64 -10.30
C CYS A 78 -7.40 8.47 -10.86
N TYR A 79 -7.79 7.25 -11.24
CA TYR A 79 -9.14 6.96 -11.72
C TYR A 79 -10.20 7.10 -10.62
N SER A 80 -9.92 6.69 -9.39
CA SER A 80 -10.86 6.86 -8.27
C SER A 80 -11.12 8.34 -7.92
N ASN A 81 -10.09 9.19 -8.08
CA ASN A 81 -10.15 10.61 -7.71
C ASN A 81 -10.32 11.58 -8.90
N GLY A 82 -10.34 11.09 -10.15
CA GLY A 82 -10.38 11.94 -11.35
C GLY A 82 -9.13 12.81 -11.54
N LEU A 83 -7.94 12.34 -11.13
CA LEU A 83 -6.69 13.12 -11.16
C LEU A 83 -5.97 12.94 -12.51
N GLY A 84 -6.15 13.91 -13.40
CA GLY A 84 -5.51 13.90 -14.73
C GLY A 84 -6.08 12.84 -15.70
N VAL A 85 -7.11 12.11 -15.26
CA VAL A 85 -7.94 11.19 -16.03
C VAL A 85 -9.38 11.40 -15.59
N GLU A 86 -10.35 11.04 -16.43
CA GLU A 86 -11.75 11.03 -16.04
C GLU A 86 -11.98 10.03 -14.90
N LYS A 87 -12.78 10.42 -13.90
CA LYS A 87 -13.08 9.56 -12.75
C LYS A 87 -13.82 8.30 -13.19
N ASN A 88 -13.39 7.15 -12.70
CA ASN A 88 -14.00 5.84 -12.99
C ASN A 88 -13.63 4.83 -11.89
N GLU A 89 -14.57 4.49 -10.99
CA GLU A 89 -14.26 3.61 -9.84
C GLU A 89 -14.14 2.14 -10.26
N GLU A 90 -14.91 1.67 -11.25
CA GLU A 90 -14.78 0.30 -11.79
C GLU A 90 -13.36 0.05 -12.34
N LYS A 91 -12.86 0.96 -13.17
CA LYS A 91 -11.51 0.91 -13.72
C LYS A 91 -10.45 1.06 -12.64
N ALA A 92 -10.70 1.90 -11.63
CA ALA A 92 -9.82 2.01 -10.47
C ALA A 92 -9.71 0.67 -9.74
N PHE A 93 -10.84 0.01 -9.48
CA PHE A 93 -10.88 -1.29 -8.84
C PHE A 93 -10.13 -2.36 -9.63
N GLU A 94 -10.33 -2.46 -10.94
CA GLU A 94 -9.59 -3.41 -11.78
C GLU A 94 -8.06 -3.21 -11.69
N LEU A 95 -7.62 -1.95 -11.70
CA LEU A 95 -6.19 -1.62 -11.62
C LEU A 95 -5.63 -1.88 -10.22
N PHE A 96 -6.39 -1.58 -9.16
CA PHE A 96 -6.03 -1.97 -7.79
C PHE A 96 -5.92 -3.49 -7.67
N LEU A 97 -6.86 -4.26 -8.21
CA LEU A 97 -6.84 -5.71 -8.17
C LEU A 97 -5.59 -6.28 -8.87
N LYS A 98 -5.33 -5.84 -10.11
CA LYS A 98 -4.12 -6.23 -10.87
C LYS A 98 -2.83 -5.88 -10.13
N SER A 99 -2.79 -4.72 -9.47
CA SER A 99 -1.65 -4.30 -8.65
C SER A 99 -1.47 -5.16 -7.39
N ALA A 100 -2.57 -5.45 -6.70
CA ALA A 100 -2.62 -6.23 -5.47
C ALA A 100 -2.19 -7.70 -5.69
N GLU A 101 -2.60 -8.29 -6.82
CA GLU A 101 -2.19 -9.62 -7.27
C GLU A 101 -0.69 -9.71 -7.57
N LYS A 102 -0.08 -8.60 -8.01
CA LYS A 102 1.37 -8.46 -8.20
C LYS A 102 2.13 -8.15 -6.91
N GLY A 103 1.45 -8.17 -5.75
CA GLY A 103 2.08 -8.00 -4.44
C GLY A 103 2.19 -6.56 -3.95
N ASN A 104 1.51 -5.59 -4.58
CA ASN A 104 1.46 -4.23 -4.04
C ASN A 104 0.62 -4.22 -2.75
N LEU A 105 1.28 -3.98 -1.62
CA LEU A 105 0.65 -4.00 -0.31
C LEU A 105 -0.39 -2.89 -0.10
N VAL A 106 -0.19 -1.72 -0.71
CA VAL A 106 -1.14 -0.60 -0.65
C VAL A 106 -2.37 -0.92 -1.48
N ALA A 107 -2.18 -1.48 -2.68
CA ALA A 107 -3.29 -1.90 -3.52
C ALA A 107 -4.13 -3.01 -2.86
N GLN A 108 -3.51 -3.94 -2.13
CA GLN A 108 -4.25 -4.96 -1.37
C GLN A 108 -5.19 -4.35 -0.31
N ILE A 109 -4.77 -3.28 0.37
CA ILE A 109 -5.66 -2.51 1.25
C ILE A 109 -6.81 -1.90 0.45
N ASN A 110 -6.50 -1.23 -0.66
CA ASN A 110 -7.51 -0.55 -1.47
C ASN A 110 -8.54 -1.52 -2.04
N VAL A 111 -8.14 -2.70 -2.51
CA VAL A 111 -9.07 -3.76 -2.93
C VAL A 111 -9.97 -4.20 -1.77
N GLY A 112 -9.40 -4.36 -0.57
CA GLY A 112 -10.16 -4.69 0.63
C GLY A 112 -11.22 -3.64 0.98
N ILE A 113 -10.86 -2.36 0.85
CA ILE A 113 -11.76 -1.21 1.04
C ILE A 113 -12.85 -1.19 -0.03
N CYS A 114 -12.52 -1.36 -1.31
CA CYS A 114 -13.49 -1.39 -2.40
C CYS A 114 -14.57 -2.45 -2.16
N TYR A 115 -14.17 -3.67 -1.77
CA TYR A 115 -15.11 -4.75 -1.47
C TYR A 115 -15.97 -4.46 -0.22
N LYS A 116 -15.42 -3.76 0.78
CA LYS A 116 -16.13 -3.36 2.00
C LYS A 116 -17.18 -2.28 1.72
N ASP A 117 -16.85 -1.28 0.90
CA ASP A 117 -17.69 -0.09 0.70
C ASP A 117 -18.70 -0.25 -0.46
N GLY A 118 -18.35 -0.98 -1.52
CA GLY A 118 -19.30 -1.41 -2.56
C GLY A 118 -19.93 -0.30 -3.42
N ALA A 119 -19.28 0.85 -3.59
CA ALA A 119 -19.90 2.02 -4.24
C ALA A 119 -20.18 1.85 -5.75
N GLU A 120 -19.32 1.13 -6.49
CA GLU A 120 -19.52 0.80 -7.93
C GLU A 120 -19.23 -0.67 -8.27
N ILE A 121 -18.84 -1.47 -7.27
CA ILE A 121 -18.69 -2.92 -7.38
C ILE A 121 -19.64 -3.59 -6.39
N THR A 122 -19.99 -4.85 -6.61
CA THR A 122 -20.78 -5.61 -5.64
C THR A 122 -20.04 -5.70 -4.31
N LYS A 123 -20.65 -5.13 -3.26
CA LYS A 123 -20.17 -5.23 -1.89
C LYS A 123 -19.99 -6.69 -1.48
N ASP A 124 -18.81 -7.03 -0.97
CA ASP A 124 -18.44 -8.36 -0.51
C ASP A 124 -17.47 -8.24 0.66
N GLU A 125 -18.02 -7.98 1.84
CA GLU A 125 -17.23 -7.74 3.05
C GLU A 125 -16.28 -8.91 3.37
N THR A 126 -16.69 -10.15 3.11
CA THR A 126 -15.85 -11.35 3.31
C THR A 126 -14.61 -11.32 2.42
N LYS A 127 -14.75 -11.00 1.13
CA LYS A 127 -13.58 -10.78 0.26
C LYS A 127 -12.74 -9.61 0.73
N GLY A 128 -13.37 -8.53 1.19
CA GLY A 128 -12.67 -7.37 1.77
C GLY A 128 -11.74 -7.79 2.90
N PHE A 129 -12.26 -8.56 3.86
CA PHE A 129 -11.49 -9.10 4.97
C PHE A 129 -10.36 -10.04 4.53
N GLN A 130 -10.62 -10.92 3.56
CA GLN A 130 -9.59 -11.80 3.00
C GLN A 130 -8.40 -11.00 2.42
N TRP A 131 -8.67 -9.88 1.74
CA TRP A 131 -7.62 -9.00 1.23
C TRP A 131 -6.85 -8.28 2.35
N PHE A 132 -7.51 -7.85 3.41
CA PHE A 132 -6.82 -7.30 4.59
C PHE A 132 -5.91 -8.33 5.24
N ILE A 133 -6.38 -9.57 5.46
CA ILE A 133 -5.56 -10.66 6.01
C ILE A 133 -4.38 -10.99 5.09
N LYS A 134 -4.60 -11.07 3.78
CA LYS A 134 -3.53 -11.30 2.80
C LYS A 134 -2.44 -10.22 2.90
N SER A 135 -2.84 -8.97 3.09
CA SER A 135 -1.91 -7.85 3.23
C SER A 135 -1.14 -7.86 4.56
N VAL A 136 -1.80 -8.25 5.66
CA VAL A 136 -1.13 -8.48 6.96
C VAL A 136 -0.08 -9.59 6.84
N LEU A 137 -0.41 -10.72 6.23
CA LEU A 137 0.51 -11.83 6.03
C LEU A 137 1.71 -11.45 5.15
N ALA A 138 1.53 -10.48 4.26
CA ALA A 138 2.59 -9.92 3.43
C ALA A 138 3.39 -8.78 4.12
N GLY A 139 3.15 -8.52 5.40
CA GLY A 139 3.92 -7.58 6.22
C GLY A 139 3.39 -6.14 6.23
N ASN A 140 2.18 -5.87 5.71
CA ASN A 140 1.62 -4.53 5.75
C ASN A 140 1.02 -4.21 7.13
N ILE A 141 1.65 -3.28 7.84
CA ILE A 141 1.23 -2.84 9.18
C ILE A 141 -0.11 -2.06 9.12
N GLY A 142 -0.36 -1.29 8.06
CA GLY A 142 -1.62 -0.54 7.89
C GLY A 142 -2.84 -1.46 7.81
N SER A 143 -2.67 -2.65 7.22
CA SER A 143 -3.74 -3.67 7.12
C SER A 143 -4.12 -4.27 8.46
N ILE A 144 -3.21 -4.28 9.43
CA ILE A 144 -3.47 -4.78 10.79
C ILE A 144 -4.56 -3.95 11.47
N CYS A 145 -4.62 -2.64 11.21
CA CYS A 145 -5.70 -1.78 11.70
C CYS A 145 -7.06 -2.15 11.11
N ASN A 146 -7.11 -2.40 9.81
CA ASN A 146 -8.35 -2.74 9.12
C ASN A 146 -8.91 -4.07 9.64
N VAL A 147 -8.04 -5.05 9.93
CA VAL A 147 -8.44 -6.31 10.57
C VAL A 147 -8.98 -6.07 11.99
N GLY A 148 -8.30 -5.24 12.79
CA GLY A 148 -8.77 -4.87 14.13
C GLY A 148 -10.15 -4.20 14.11
N TYR A 149 -10.35 -3.28 13.17
CA TYR A 149 -11.62 -2.59 12.95
C TYR A 149 -12.75 -3.54 12.57
N CYS A 150 -12.47 -4.51 11.69
CA CYS A 150 -13.43 -5.55 11.30
C CYS A 150 -13.94 -6.34 12.51
N TYR A 151 -13.04 -6.79 13.40
CA TYR A 151 -13.44 -7.49 14.63
C TYR A 151 -14.17 -6.59 15.63
N GLU A 152 -13.65 -5.39 15.90
CA GLU A 152 -14.26 -4.45 16.86
C GLU A 152 -15.70 -4.09 16.51
N ASN A 153 -15.97 -3.84 15.22
CA ASN A 153 -17.27 -3.34 14.76
C ASN A 153 -18.17 -4.45 14.20
N GLY A 154 -17.68 -5.70 14.14
CA GLY A 154 -18.39 -6.80 13.48
C GLY A 154 -18.60 -6.56 11.99
N VAL A 155 -17.66 -5.85 11.36
CA VAL A 155 -17.67 -5.55 9.92
C VAL A 155 -16.87 -6.65 9.24
N CYS A 156 -17.46 -7.34 8.26
CA CYS A 156 -16.89 -8.51 7.57
C CYS A 156 -16.73 -9.81 8.37
N VAL A 157 -16.68 -9.76 9.71
CA VAL A 157 -16.57 -10.90 10.63
C VAL A 157 -17.50 -10.72 11.82
N GLY A 158 -17.77 -11.78 12.58
CA GLY A 158 -18.51 -11.66 13.83
C GLY A 158 -17.83 -10.68 14.79
N LYS A 159 -18.61 -9.81 15.43
CA LYS A 159 -18.10 -8.82 16.38
C LYS A 159 -17.35 -9.49 17.52
N ASP A 160 -16.07 -9.15 17.67
CA ASP A 160 -15.20 -9.58 18.76
C ASP A 160 -14.26 -8.44 19.16
N GLU A 161 -14.68 -7.66 20.16
CA GLU A 161 -13.91 -6.52 20.66
C GLU A 161 -12.54 -6.92 21.24
N LYS A 162 -12.43 -8.15 21.79
CA LYS A 162 -11.16 -8.65 22.34
C LYS A 162 -10.17 -8.97 21.23
N GLU A 163 -10.62 -9.65 20.19
CA GLU A 163 -9.79 -9.96 19.03
C GLU A 163 -9.39 -8.67 18.29
N GLY A 164 -10.33 -7.73 18.12
CA GLY A 164 -10.05 -6.41 17.55
C GLY A 164 -8.94 -5.66 18.30
N PHE A 165 -9.00 -5.67 19.63
CA PHE A 165 -7.95 -5.09 20.47
C PHE A 165 -6.59 -5.80 20.33
N ILE A 166 -6.58 -7.14 20.26
CA ILE A 166 -5.35 -7.91 20.01
C ILE A 166 -4.69 -7.49 18.70
N TRP A 167 -5.48 -7.27 17.65
CA TRP A 167 -5.00 -6.77 16.37
C TRP A 167 -4.45 -5.34 16.46
N TYR A 168 -5.13 -4.43 17.15
CA TYR A 168 -4.60 -3.07 17.38
C TYR A 168 -3.29 -3.08 18.19
N LEU A 169 -3.16 -3.95 19.21
CA LEU A 169 -1.91 -4.14 19.95
C LEU A 169 -0.78 -4.64 19.05
N LYS A 170 -1.05 -5.59 18.16
CA LYS A 170 -0.06 -6.07 17.17
C LYS A 170 0.42 -4.93 16.27
N ALA A 171 -0.47 -4.05 15.81
CA ALA A 171 -0.12 -2.90 14.99
C ALA A 171 0.67 -1.84 15.77
N ALA A 172 0.27 -1.54 17.01
CA ALA A 172 0.95 -0.57 17.88
C ALA A 172 2.39 -1.01 18.22
N LYS A 173 2.63 -2.33 18.38
CA LYS A 173 3.98 -2.90 18.56
C LYS A 173 4.87 -2.77 17.33
N ASN A 174 4.30 -2.58 16.15
CA ASN A 174 5.01 -2.30 14.91
C ASN A 174 5.01 -0.79 14.60
N GLU A 175 5.00 0.06 15.63
CA GLU A 175 5.08 1.53 15.54
C GLU A 175 3.98 2.19 14.68
N HIS A 176 2.82 1.56 14.55
CA HIS A 176 1.71 2.16 13.81
C HIS A 176 0.98 3.22 14.64
N ASN A 177 1.25 4.50 14.34
CA ASN A 177 0.73 5.67 15.08
C ASN A 177 -0.79 5.65 15.31
N MET A 178 -1.58 5.27 14.30
CA MET A 178 -3.05 5.21 14.42
C MET A 178 -3.50 4.11 15.39
N SER A 179 -2.76 3.00 15.47
CA SER A 179 -3.08 1.89 16.38
C SER A 179 -2.67 2.19 17.81
N GLN A 180 -1.59 2.94 18.01
CA GLN A 180 -1.23 3.45 19.33
C GLN A 180 -2.36 4.34 19.89
N GLY A 181 -2.97 5.17 19.03
CA GLY A 181 -4.17 5.94 19.38
C GLY A 181 -5.39 5.07 19.71
N ASN A 182 -5.69 4.05 18.90
CA ASN A 182 -6.80 3.12 19.16
C ASN A 182 -6.60 2.34 20.47
N VAL A 183 -5.39 1.87 20.74
CA VAL A 183 -5.02 1.22 22.01
C VAL A 183 -5.20 2.20 23.18
N GLY A 184 -4.73 3.45 23.04
CA GLY A 184 -4.91 4.50 24.05
C GLY A 184 -6.38 4.81 24.35
N ASN A 185 -7.25 4.82 23.32
CA ASN A 185 -8.69 5.03 23.48
C ASN A 185 -9.37 3.85 24.20
N CYS A 186 -8.96 2.60 23.93
CA CYS A 186 -9.44 1.43 24.66
C CYS A 186 -9.08 1.50 26.16
N TYR A 187 -7.87 1.97 26.50
CA TYR A 187 -7.46 2.19 27.89
C TYR A 187 -8.22 3.35 28.56
N LYS A 188 -8.47 4.45 27.83
CA LYS A 188 -9.12 5.66 28.37
C LYS A 188 -10.61 5.49 28.63
N ASN A 189 -11.32 4.72 27.77
CA ASN A 189 -12.77 4.62 27.83
C ASN A 189 -13.28 3.48 28.74
N GLY A 190 -12.41 2.72 29.41
CA GLY A 190 -12.79 1.64 30.33
C GLY A 190 -13.63 0.50 29.71
N GLY A 191 -13.74 0.47 28.37
CA GLY A 191 -14.71 -0.34 27.63
C GLY A 191 -14.42 -1.85 27.65
N ILE A 192 -13.21 -2.24 28.00
CA ILE A 192 -12.88 -3.63 28.27
C ILE A 192 -12.52 -3.68 29.76
N LYS A 193 -13.32 -4.38 30.58
CA LYS A 193 -12.83 -4.98 31.83
C LYS A 193 -11.76 -6.00 31.43
N MET A 194 -10.60 -5.49 31.06
CA MET A 194 -9.49 -6.31 30.58
C MET A 194 -8.92 -6.97 31.83
N ASP A 195 -8.88 -8.30 31.82
CA ASP A 195 -8.12 -9.03 32.82
C ASP A 195 -6.69 -8.48 32.78
N GLN A 196 -6.28 -7.81 33.86
CA GLN A 196 -4.95 -7.20 34.00
C GLN A 196 -3.85 -8.20 33.64
N LYS A 197 -4.13 -9.51 33.74
CA LYS A 197 -3.24 -10.59 33.32
C LYS A 197 -2.95 -10.63 31.83
N ILE A 198 -3.89 -10.33 30.93
CA ILE A 198 -3.64 -10.35 29.47
C ILE A 198 -2.77 -9.17 29.05
N CYS A 199 -3.03 -7.98 29.60
CA CYS A 199 -2.17 -6.81 29.42
C CYS A 199 -0.78 -7.05 30.03
N ALA A 200 -0.69 -7.63 31.23
CA ALA A 200 0.57 -7.96 31.87
C ALA A 200 1.37 -9.02 31.09
N LEU A 201 0.74 -10.09 30.58
CA LEU A 201 1.42 -11.14 29.81
C LEU A 201 2.08 -10.59 28.53
N PHE A 202 1.49 -9.55 27.92
CA PHE A 202 1.99 -8.95 26.69
C PHE A 202 2.94 -7.75 26.92
N CYS A 203 2.85 -7.08 28.07
CA CYS A 203 3.84 -6.10 28.53
C CYS A 203 5.11 -6.77 29.11
N MET A 204 5.02 -7.98 29.67
CA MET A 204 6.16 -8.73 30.22
C MET A 204 7.00 -9.48 29.16
N LYS A 205 6.58 -9.45 27.88
CA LYS A 205 7.38 -9.92 26.74
C LYS A 205 8.04 -8.75 25.95
N LEU A 206 8.05 -7.55 26.55
CA LEU A 206 8.94 -6.44 26.18
C LEU A 206 10.34 -6.69 26.75
#